data_AF-A0A2V9SMH7-F1
#
_entry.id   AF-A0A2V9SMH7-F1
#
_cell.length_a   1.000
_cell.length_b   1.000
_cell.length_c   1.000
_cell.angle_alpha   90.00
_cell.angle_beta   90.00
_cell.angle_gamma   90.00
#
_symmetry.space_group_name_H-M   'P 1'
#
loop_
_entity.id
_entity.type
_entity.pdbx_description
1 polymer ?
#
loop_
_entity_poly.entity_id
_entity_poly.type
_entity_poly.pdbx_seq_one_letter_code
_entity_poly.pdbx_strand_id
1 'polypeptide(L)'
;MPGLTMKPILASRRPPISVVILGVPPVEELDLIGPLEVFAGANRVLGARGPAYDVRVVSSQPKPIIAGECGVSLLAHGYYRRLREPVDTLVVVCGPTSKDTRDSRLSLWLQETAGRSRRVASVCVAAFVLAEAGLLHNKRATTHWAFAADLHPAAVLYALYRNHGSLGSRGDGRIWPGPRSDLVQQCRRLQL
;
A
#
# COMPACT_ATOMS: atom_id res chain seq x y z
N MET A 1 -51.75 -10.58 -23.48
CA MET A 1 -50.70 -9.58 -23.24
C MET A 1 -49.35 -10.27 -23.33
N PRO A 2 -48.43 -9.91 -24.23
CA PRO A 2 -47.13 -10.57 -24.30
C PRO A 2 -46.24 -10.09 -23.16
N GLY A 3 -45.64 -11.05 -22.46
CA GLY A 3 -44.79 -10.83 -21.30
C GLY A 3 -43.54 -10.03 -21.63
N LEU A 4 -43.28 -9.01 -20.81
CA LEU A 4 -42.03 -8.28 -20.80
C LEU A 4 -40.93 -9.21 -20.24
N THR A 5 -40.21 -9.91 -21.11
CA THR A 5 -39.00 -10.63 -20.70
C THR A 5 -37.93 -9.61 -20.38
N MET A 6 -37.73 -9.32 -19.08
CA MET A 6 -36.59 -8.51 -18.65
C MET A 6 -35.29 -9.25 -18.98
N LYS A 7 -34.52 -8.73 -19.93
CA LYS A 7 -33.12 -9.13 -20.11
C LYS A 7 -32.38 -8.89 -18.79
N PRO A 8 -31.64 -9.86 -18.24
CA PRO A 8 -30.76 -9.58 -17.13
C PRO A 8 -29.74 -8.56 -17.63
N ILE A 9 -29.73 -7.38 -17.00
CA ILE A 9 -28.65 -6.41 -17.19
C ILE A 9 -27.42 -7.08 -16.56
N LEU A 10 -26.67 -7.83 -17.38
CA LEU A 10 -25.31 -8.26 -17.08
C LEU A 10 -24.48 -6.99 -16.93
N ALA A 11 -24.51 -6.42 -15.72
CA ALA A 11 -23.66 -5.32 -15.35
C ALA A 11 -22.23 -5.80 -15.53
N SER A 12 -21.51 -5.21 -16.47
CA SER A 12 -20.09 -5.45 -16.67
C SER A 12 -19.37 -5.18 -15.35
N ARG A 13 -19.02 -6.22 -14.60
CA ARG A 13 -18.27 -6.09 -13.37
C ARG A 13 -16.84 -5.74 -13.74
N ARG A 14 -16.37 -4.55 -13.38
CA ARG A 14 -14.93 -4.33 -13.31
C ARG A 14 -14.37 -5.31 -12.29
N PRO A 15 -13.24 -5.99 -12.58
CA PRO A 15 -12.61 -6.86 -11.59
C PRO A 15 -12.21 -6.03 -10.36
N PRO A 16 -12.19 -6.65 -9.16
CA PRO A 16 -11.77 -5.96 -7.94
C PRO A 16 -10.35 -5.43 -8.10
N ILE A 17 -10.08 -4.28 -7.47
CA ILE A 17 -8.75 -3.69 -7.43
C ILE A 17 -7.88 -4.56 -6.52
N SER A 18 -6.79 -5.13 -7.04
CA SER A 18 -5.88 -5.95 -6.24
C SER A 18 -5.01 -5.08 -5.33
N VAL A 19 -5.09 -5.33 -4.02
CA VAL A 19 -4.32 -4.68 -2.97
C VAL A 19 -3.48 -5.73 -2.27
N VAL A 20 -2.17 -5.49 -2.17
CA VAL A 20 -1.27 -6.34 -1.38
C VAL A 20 -0.71 -5.54 -0.24
N ILE A 21 -0.88 -6.06 0.97
CA ILE A 21 -0.25 -5.54 2.18
C ILE A 21 0.88 -6.50 2.54
N LEU A 22 2.12 -6.06 2.35
CA LEU A 22 3.32 -6.78 2.73
C LEU A 22 3.69 -6.42 4.18
N GLY A 23 3.65 -7.41 5.07
CA GLY A 23 4.23 -7.30 6.40
C GLY A 23 5.69 -7.74 6.40
N VAL A 24 6.58 -6.90 6.92
CA VAL A 24 7.98 -7.21 7.24
C VAL A 24 8.08 -7.42 8.75
N PRO A 25 8.08 -8.67 9.25
CA PRO A 25 8.01 -8.92 10.69
C PRO A 25 9.32 -8.57 11.44
N PRO A 26 9.24 -8.18 12.71
CA PRO A 26 8.00 -7.85 13.44
C PRO A 26 7.31 -6.61 12.88
N VAL A 27 5.98 -6.57 12.92
CA VAL A 27 5.18 -5.40 12.51
C VAL A 27 4.58 -4.69 13.72
N GLU A 28 4.40 -3.37 13.64
CA GLU A 28 3.42 -2.71 14.51
C GLU A 28 2.02 -3.23 14.10
N GLU A 29 1.35 -3.97 14.99
CA GLU A 29 0.15 -4.74 14.60
C GLU A 29 -0.96 -3.83 14.11
N LEU A 30 -1.13 -2.67 14.76
CA LEU A 30 -2.14 -1.69 14.37
C LEU A 30 -1.89 -1.15 12.95
N ASP A 31 -0.63 -1.01 12.54
CA ASP A 31 -0.28 -0.53 11.19
C ASP A 31 -0.63 -1.55 10.10
N LEU A 32 -0.73 -2.85 10.46
CA LEU A 32 -1.21 -3.89 9.58
C LEU A 32 -2.75 -3.95 9.56
N ILE A 33 -3.38 -3.90 10.74
CA ILE A 33 -4.84 -4.02 10.88
C ILE A 33 -5.56 -2.76 10.34
N GLY A 34 -5.00 -1.57 10.51
CA GLY A 34 -5.61 -0.32 10.07
C GLY A 34 -5.97 -0.30 8.58
N PRO A 35 -5.00 -0.49 7.66
CA PRO A 35 -5.28 -0.58 6.23
C PRO A 35 -6.27 -1.71 5.88
N LEU A 36 -6.18 -2.86 6.55
CA LEU A 36 -7.13 -3.96 6.35
C LEU A 36 -8.58 -3.53 6.64
N GLU A 37 -8.83 -2.91 7.79
CA GLU A 37 -10.16 -2.42 8.17
C GLU A 37 -10.66 -1.30 7.25
N VAL A 38 -9.76 -0.45 6.74
CA VAL A 38 -10.13 0.59 5.75
C VAL A 38 -10.67 -0.05 4.48
N PHE A 39 -9.96 -1.03 3.89
CA PHE A 39 -10.43 -1.70 2.68
C PHE A 39 -11.65 -2.59 2.94
N ALA A 40 -11.75 -3.23 4.11
CA ALA A 40 -12.94 -3.96 4.51
C ALA A 40 -14.17 -3.03 4.61
N GLY A 41 -14.01 -1.86 5.23
CA GLY A 41 -15.02 -0.80 5.27
C GLY A 41 -15.42 -0.32 3.89
N ALA A 42 -14.45 -0.07 3.01
CA ALA A 42 -14.71 0.32 1.63
C ALA A 42 -15.50 -0.76 0.87
N ASN A 43 -15.17 -2.04 1.07
CA ASN A 43 -15.92 -3.16 0.51
C ASN A 43 -17.35 -3.26 1.08
N ARG A 44 -17.58 -2.95 2.35
CA ARG A 44 -18.94 -2.89 2.91
C ARG A 44 -19.80 -1.82 2.24
N VAL A 45 -19.22 -0.67 1.91
CA VAL A 45 -19.93 0.46 1.31
C VAL A 45 -20.11 0.30 -0.21
N LEU A 46 -19.05 -0.09 -0.91
CA LEU A 46 -19.00 -0.15 -2.38
C LEU A 46 -19.40 -1.53 -2.94
N GLY A 47 -19.37 -2.57 -2.09
CA GLY A 47 -19.42 -3.97 -2.51
C GLY A 47 -20.81 -4.54 -2.78
N ALA A 48 -21.83 -3.72 -2.99
CA ALA A 48 -23.21 -4.15 -3.24
C ALA A 48 -23.33 -5.16 -4.41
N ARG A 49 -22.32 -5.21 -5.30
CA ARG A 49 -22.23 -6.15 -6.42
C ARG A 49 -20.94 -6.99 -6.38
N GLY A 50 -20.42 -7.30 -5.20
CA GLY A 50 -19.14 -7.98 -4.99
C GLY A 50 -18.03 -6.99 -4.57
N PRO A 51 -16.89 -7.49 -4.05
CA PRO A 51 -15.86 -6.63 -3.46
C PRO A 51 -15.30 -5.64 -4.49
N ALA A 52 -15.10 -4.40 -4.06
CA ALA A 52 -14.39 -3.39 -4.86
C ALA A 52 -12.87 -3.59 -4.81
N TYR A 53 -12.37 -4.13 -3.69
CA TYR A 53 -10.96 -4.41 -3.42
C TYR A 53 -10.76 -5.89 -3.08
N ASP A 54 -9.79 -6.52 -3.72
CA ASP A 54 -9.28 -7.84 -3.34
C ASP A 54 -7.98 -7.63 -2.55
N VAL A 55 -8.04 -7.81 -1.23
CA VAL A 55 -6.95 -7.47 -0.32
C VAL A 55 -6.25 -8.73 0.15
N ARG A 56 -4.95 -8.83 -0.09
CA ARG A 56 -4.11 -9.95 0.35
C ARG A 56 -2.97 -9.47 1.23
N VAL A 57 -2.88 -10.05 2.42
CA VAL A 57 -1.74 -9.90 3.33
C VAL A 57 -0.70 -10.95 3.02
N VAL A 58 0.55 -10.55 2.80
CA VAL A 58 1.68 -11.45 2.60
C VAL A 58 2.81 -11.13 3.57
N SER A 59 3.56 -12.14 3.99
CA SER A 59 4.73 -12.00 4.85
C SER A 59 6.01 -11.89 4.03
N SER A 60 6.99 -11.13 4.54
CA SER A 60 8.38 -11.16 4.05
C SER A 60 9.13 -12.45 4.42
N GLN A 61 8.55 -13.28 5.30
CA GLN A 61 9.12 -14.55 5.76
C GLN A 61 8.49 -15.76 5.04
N PRO A 62 9.22 -16.87 4.82
CA PRO A 62 8.69 -18.05 4.12
C PRO A 62 7.47 -18.68 4.80
N LYS A 63 7.42 -18.66 6.14
CA LYS A 63 6.22 -19.04 6.88
C LYS A 63 5.22 -17.88 6.84
N PRO A 64 3.93 -18.11 6.60
CA PRO A 64 2.93 -17.06 6.52
C PRO A 64 2.52 -16.54 7.91
N ILE A 65 3.47 -16.43 8.84
CA ILE A 65 3.25 -15.85 10.16
C ILE A 65 3.92 -14.48 10.15
N ILE A 66 3.15 -13.46 10.52
CA ILE A 66 3.64 -12.11 10.76
C ILE A 66 3.66 -11.92 12.27
N ALA A 67 4.86 -11.98 12.85
CA ALA A 67 5.06 -11.60 14.24
C ALA A 67 4.81 -10.10 14.39
N GLY A 68 4.25 -9.70 15.53
CA GLY A 68 4.04 -8.31 15.88
C GLY A 68 4.88 -7.85 17.06
N GLU A 69 5.08 -6.54 17.17
CA GLU A 69 5.92 -5.91 18.21
C GLU A 69 5.33 -6.06 19.62
N CYS A 70 3.99 -6.12 19.77
CA CYS A 70 3.35 -6.37 21.07
C CYS A 70 3.15 -7.87 21.39
N GLY A 71 3.71 -8.75 20.54
CA GLY A 71 3.70 -10.20 20.75
C GLY A 71 2.51 -10.93 20.13
N VAL A 72 1.61 -10.22 19.44
CA VAL A 72 0.50 -10.84 18.71
C VAL A 72 0.98 -11.24 17.32
N SER A 73 0.82 -12.51 16.97
CA SER A 73 1.15 -13.01 15.63
C SER A 73 -0.11 -13.18 14.78
N LEU A 74 -0.03 -12.75 13.53
CA LEU A 74 -1.10 -12.83 12.55
C LEU A 74 -0.76 -13.85 11.46
N LEU A 75 -1.75 -14.65 11.04
CA LEU A 75 -1.62 -15.56 9.90
C LEU A 75 -1.89 -14.79 8.61
N ALA A 76 -0.88 -14.66 7.76
CA ALA A 76 -0.96 -14.06 6.43
C ALA A 76 -1.54 -15.05 5.39
N HIS A 77 -1.95 -14.54 4.24
CA HIS A 77 -2.42 -15.35 3.12
C HIS A 77 -1.27 -16.11 2.44
N GLY A 78 -0.02 -15.66 2.61
CA GLY A 78 1.12 -16.34 2.02
C GLY A 78 2.45 -15.60 2.16
N TYR A 79 3.44 -16.10 1.43
CA TYR A 79 4.78 -15.55 1.32
C TYR A 79 4.89 -14.66 0.08
N TYR A 80 5.55 -13.50 0.18
CA TYR A 80 5.64 -12.53 -0.92
C TYR A 80 6.20 -13.14 -2.22
N ARG A 81 7.19 -14.03 -2.14
CA ARG A 81 7.77 -14.67 -3.34
C ARG A 81 6.86 -15.70 -4.00
N ARG A 82 5.72 -16.03 -3.39
CA ARG A 82 4.68 -16.89 -3.99
C ARG A 82 3.60 -16.08 -4.70
N LEU A 83 3.61 -14.76 -4.58
CA LEU A 83 2.70 -13.88 -5.31
C LEU A 83 3.00 -13.96 -6.82
N ARG A 84 1.97 -14.18 -7.64
CA ARG A 84 2.10 -14.30 -9.11
C ARG A 84 1.22 -13.31 -9.86
N GLU A 85 0.13 -12.89 -9.22
CA GLU A 85 -0.89 -12.05 -9.81
C GLU A 85 -0.46 -10.57 -9.78
N PRO A 86 -0.97 -9.74 -10.70
CA PRO A 86 -0.71 -8.31 -10.70
C PRO A 86 -1.19 -7.62 -9.43
N VAL A 87 -0.42 -6.64 -8.95
CA VAL A 87 -0.74 -5.83 -7.77
C VAL A 87 -1.03 -4.41 -8.22
N ASP A 88 -2.26 -3.91 -8.06
CA ASP A 88 -2.58 -2.51 -8.38
C ASP A 88 -2.03 -1.56 -7.30
N THR A 89 -2.24 -1.93 -6.03
CA THR A 89 -1.81 -1.14 -4.88
C THR A 89 -0.97 -1.99 -3.92
N LEU A 90 0.28 -1.59 -3.70
CA LEU A 90 1.20 -2.22 -2.74
C LEU A 90 1.29 -1.35 -1.49
N VAL A 91 1.10 -1.94 -0.31
CA VAL A 91 1.27 -1.29 1.00
C VAL A 91 2.32 -2.08 1.78
N VAL A 92 3.34 -1.40 2.30
CA VAL A 92 4.38 -2.02 3.14
C VAL A 92 4.17 -1.61 4.59
N VAL A 93 4.23 -2.60 5.48
CA VAL A 93 4.10 -2.44 6.93
C VAL A 93 5.27 -3.15 7.60
N CYS A 94 5.84 -2.50 8.62
CA CYS A 94 6.89 -3.04 9.48
C CYS A 94 6.80 -2.35 10.84
N GLY A 95 7.51 -2.87 11.83
CA GLY A 95 7.64 -2.29 13.16
C GLY A 95 8.99 -1.58 13.33
N PRO A 96 9.19 -0.83 14.43
CA PRO A 96 10.46 -0.16 14.71
C PRO A 96 11.66 -1.10 14.74
N THR A 97 11.49 -2.35 15.19
CA THR A 97 12.56 -3.36 15.26
C THR A 97 12.96 -3.89 13.89
N SER A 98 12.07 -3.82 12.90
CA SER A 98 12.30 -4.30 11.52
C SER A 98 12.53 -3.19 10.50
N LYS A 99 12.47 -1.91 10.88
CA LYS A 99 12.62 -0.77 9.95
C LYS A 99 13.93 -0.75 9.18
N ASP A 100 15.01 -1.25 9.79
CA ASP A 100 16.36 -1.30 9.20
C ASP A 100 16.66 -2.65 8.51
N THR A 101 15.61 -3.39 8.13
CA THR A 101 15.75 -4.66 7.41
C THR A 101 16.48 -4.45 6.09
N ARG A 102 17.60 -5.15 5.92
CA ARG A 102 18.38 -5.20 4.67
C ARG A 102 18.30 -6.58 4.06
N ASP A 103 17.39 -6.75 3.10
CA ASP A 103 17.27 -7.97 2.30
C ASP A 103 17.23 -7.59 0.82
N SER A 104 18.29 -7.96 0.08
CA SER A 104 18.41 -7.67 -1.35
C SER A 104 17.33 -8.36 -2.18
N ARG A 105 16.86 -9.54 -1.76
CA ARG A 105 15.79 -10.26 -2.46
C ARG A 105 14.44 -9.57 -2.26
N LEU A 106 14.19 -9.09 -1.05
CA LEU A 106 13.00 -8.29 -0.75
C LEU A 106 13.03 -6.97 -1.53
N SER A 107 14.19 -6.30 -1.55
CA SER A 107 14.39 -5.02 -2.25
C SER A 107 14.14 -5.14 -3.75
N LEU A 108 14.70 -6.17 -4.40
CA LEU A 108 14.47 -6.45 -5.83
C LEU A 108 12.99 -6.74 -6.10
N TRP A 109 12.35 -7.57 -5.26
CA TRP A 109 10.92 -7.86 -5.42
C TRP A 109 10.05 -6.62 -5.24
N LEU A 110 10.38 -5.75 -4.27
CA LEU A 110 9.71 -4.47 -4.07
C LEU A 110 9.84 -3.59 -5.30
N GLN A 111 11.04 -3.48 -5.89
CA GLN A 111 11.27 -2.72 -7.13
C GLN A 111 10.42 -3.26 -8.30
N GLU A 112 10.45 -4.57 -8.53
CA GLU A 112 9.68 -5.22 -9.62
C GLU A 112 8.17 -5.09 -9.44
N THR A 113 7.69 -5.21 -8.20
CA THR A 113 6.26 -5.13 -7.89
C THR A 113 5.80 -3.67 -7.96
N ALA A 114 6.53 -2.76 -7.31
CA ALA A 114 6.28 -1.31 -7.39
C ALA A 114 6.27 -0.81 -8.84
N GLY A 115 7.21 -1.27 -9.67
CA GLY A 115 7.31 -0.93 -11.09
C GLY A 115 6.06 -1.25 -11.92
N ARG A 116 5.25 -2.20 -11.46
CA ARG A 116 3.99 -2.63 -12.10
C ARG A 116 2.74 -2.19 -11.34
N SER A 117 2.88 -1.75 -10.09
CA SER A 117 1.79 -1.23 -9.29
C SER A 117 1.49 0.22 -9.63
N ARG A 118 0.20 0.57 -9.65
CA ARG A 118 -0.26 1.95 -9.84
C ARG A 118 -0.01 2.81 -8.61
N ARG A 119 -0.10 2.21 -7.42
CA ARG A 119 0.12 2.87 -6.13
C ARG A 119 1.06 2.03 -5.28
N VAL A 120 2.02 2.70 -4.64
CA VAL A 120 2.88 2.12 -3.61
C VAL A 120 2.73 2.99 -2.38
N ALA A 121 2.68 2.38 -1.20
CA ALA A 121 2.53 3.04 0.09
C ALA A 121 3.35 2.34 1.17
N SER A 122 3.66 3.07 2.23
CA SER A 122 4.15 2.52 3.50
C SER A 122 3.37 3.13 4.66
N VAL A 123 3.26 2.38 5.75
CA VAL A 123 2.69 2.86 7.02
C VAL A 123 3.80 3.05 8.04
N CYS A 124 3.75 4.16 8.81
CA CYS A 124 4.65 4.42 9.92
C CYS A 124 6.14 4.34 9.52
N VAL A 125 6.92 3.47 10.18
CA VAL A 125 8.35 3.26 9.97
C VAL A 125 8.68 2.41 8.73
N ALA A 126 7.68 1.86 8.02
CA ALA A 126 7.92 1.07 6.81
C ALA A 126 8.44 1.88 5.61
N ALA A 127 8.49 3.21 5.73
CA ALA A 127 9.15 4.05 4.73
C ALA A 127 10.66 3.76 4.62
N PHE A 128 11.31 3.31 5.70
CA PHE A 128 12.72 2.92 5.69
C PHE A 128 12.96 1.68 4.80
N VAL A 129 12.03 0.72 4.82
CA VAL A 129 12.09 -0.45 3.93
C VAL A 129 11.97 -0.04 2.46
N LEU A 130 11.10 0.93 2.15
CA LEU A 130 11.00 1.48 0.79
C LEU A 130 12.25 2.30 0.41
N ALA A 131 12.85 3.02 1.35
CA ALA A 131 14.09 3.77 1.15
C ALA A 131 15.26 2.83 0.82
N GLU A 132 15.42 1.76 1.59
CA GLU A 132 16.43 0.72 1.37
C GLU A 132 16.26 0.06 -0.01
N ALA A 133 15.01 -0.18 -0.43
CA ALA A 133 14.72 -0.68 -1.78
C ALA A 133 14.95 0.37 -2.89
N GLY A 134 15.38 1.59 -2.57
CA GLY A 134 15.61 2.68 -3.53
C GLY A 134 14.33 3.32 -4.08
N LEU A 135 13.16 2.96 -3.54
CA LEU A 135 11.85 3.38 -4.06
C LEU A 135 11.44 4.80 -3.67
N LEU A 136 12.19 5.43 -2.76
CA LEU A 136 11.95 6.81 -2.31
C LEU A 136 12.91 7.83 -2.93
N HIS A 137 13.82 7.41 -3.81
CA HIS A 137 14.74 8.34 -4.48
C HIS A 137 13.97 9.37 -5.32
N ASN A 138 14.24 10.66 -5.10
CA ASN A 138 13.53 11.79 -5.71
C ASN A 138 12.00 11.79 -5.49
N LYS A 139 11.51 11.11 -4.43
CA LYS A 139 10.11 11.15 -4.02
C LYS A 139 9.98 11.90 -2.70
N ARG A 140 8.84 12.57 -2.51
CA ARG A 140 8.44 13.06 -1.19
C ARG A 140 7.75 11.91 -0.45
N ALA A 141 8.22 11.55 0.74
CA ALA A 141 7.67 10.49 1.58
C ALA A 141 7.33 10.98 3.00
N THR A 142 6.90 10.14 3.93
CA THR A 142 6.93 10.49 5.36
C THR A 142 7.19 9.21 6.12
N THR A 143 7.52 9.35 7.39
CA THR A 143 7.52 8.24 8.33
C THR A 143 6.90 8.67 9.65
N HIS A 144 6.97 7.79 10.65
CA HIS A 144 6.61 8.09 12.01
C HIS A 144 7.40 9.30 12.53
N TRP A 145 6.72 10.20 13.23
CA TRP A 145 7.28 11.50 13.66
C TRP A 145 8.60 11.36 14.44
N ALA A 146 8.72 10.32 15.28
CA ALA A 146 9.91 10.07 16.08
C ALA A 146 11.15 9.68 15.25
N PHE A 147 10.95 9.20 14.02
CA PHE A 147 12.02 8.74 13.11
C PHE A 147 12.16 9.64 11.88
N ALA A 148 11.42 10.76 11.83
CA ALA A 148 11.39 11.62 10.65
C ALA A 148 12.76 12.23 10.31
N ALA A 149 13.58 12.53 11.32
CA ALA A 149 14.93 13.04 11.14
C ALA A 149 15.90 12.01 10.55
N ASP A 150 15.64 10.71 10.79
CA ASP A 150 16.49 9.61 10.31
C ASP A 150 16.14 9.22 8.87
N LEU A 151 14.93 9.56 8.41
CA LEU A 151 14.52 9.35 7.03
C LEU A 151 15.07 10.49 6.16
N HIS A 152 15.96 10.15 5.22
CA HIS A 152 16.65 11.11 4.36
C HIS A 152 15.69 12.19 3.77
N PRO A 153 16.09 13.49 3.72
CA PRO A 153 15.21 14.68 3.71
C PRO A 153 14.28 14.95 2.52
N ALA A 154 13.79 13.95 1.79
CA ALA A 154 12.72 14.13 0.82
C ALA A 154 11.38 13.67 1.42
N ALA A 155 10.76 14.45 2.31
CA ALA A 155 9.58 13.95 3.04
C ALA A 155 8.47 14.94 3.47
N VAL A 156 7.23 14.78 2.95
CA VAL A 156 5.93 14.96 3.67
C VAL A 156 4.81 13.98 3.20
N LEU A 157 4.03 13.51 4.20
CA LEU A 157 2.73 12.78 4.33
C LEU A 157 2.34 11.59 3.44
N TYR A 158 2.23 10.39 4.05
CA TYR A 158 1.97 9.05 3.48
C TYR A 158 2.74 8.80 2.18
N ALA A 159 3.61 7.79 2.11
CA ALA A 159 4.33 7.50 0.87
C ALA A 159 3.42 6.89 -0.22
N LEU A 160 2.18 7.36 -0.39
CA LEU A 160 1.32 7.10 -1.53
C LEU A 160 1.82 7.94 -2.71
N TYR A 161 2.72 7.37 -3.52
CA TYR A 161 3.03 7.95 -4.82
C TYR A 161 2.34 7.15 -5.93
N ARG A 162 1.85 7.87 -6.95
CA ARG A 162 1.47 7.26 -8.22
C ARG A 162 2.74 6.89 -8.96
N ASN A 163 2.90 5.61 -9.27
CA ASN A 163 3.95 5.20 -10.16
C ASN A 163 3.55 5.58 -11.59
N HIS A 164 4.11 6.68 -12.08
CA HIS A 164 4.09 6.98 -13.51
C HIS A 164 5.25 6.19 -14.10
N GLY A 165 4.96 5.04 -14.69
CA GLY A 165 5.97 4.21 -15.35
C GLY A 165 6.86 5.07 -16.26
N SER A 166 8.12 4.68 -16.39
CA SER A 166 9.14 5.41 -17.14
C SER A 166 8.76 5.57 -18.62
N LEU A 167 8.03 6.63 -18.93
CA LEU A 167 8.02 7.29 -20.23
C LEU A 167 8.44 8.73 -20.01
N GLY A 168 9.42 9.14 -20.81
CA GLY A 168 10.28 10.28 -20.51
C GLY A 168 9.60 11.65 -20.43
N SER A 169 10.32 12.49 -19.69
CA SER A 169 10.54 13.93 -19.94
C SER A 169 9.54 14.96 -19.37
N ARG A 170 10.20 15.99 -18.80
CA ARG A 170 9.80 17.39 -18.58
C ARG A 170 9.00 17.69 -17.30
N GLY A 171 9.68 18.43 -16.42
CA GLY A 171 9.13 18.98 -15.20
C GLY A 171 8.21 20.17 -15.43
N ASP A 172 7.39 20.43 -14.42
CA ASP A 172 6.97 21.78 -14.04
C ASP A 172 6.99 21.82 -12.51
N GLY A 173 7.97 22.56 -11.98
CA GLY A 173 8.17 22.77 -10.56
C GLY A 173 7.16 23.77 -10.04
N ARG A 174 6.04 23.27 -9.50
CA ARG A 174 5.13 24.11 -8.71
C ARG A 174 5.26 23.80 -7.23
N ILE A 175 5.91 24.74 -6.56
CA ILE A 175 6.02 24.94 -5.12
C ILE A 175 4.60 25.07 -4.53
N TRP A 176 4.30 24.40 -3.42
CA TRP A 176 3.08 24.65 -2.62
C TRP A 176 3.46 24.66 -1.12
N PRO A 177 2.91 25.60 -0.32
CA PRO A 177 3.41 25.87 1.03
C PRO A 177 2.94 24.81 2.03
N GLY A 178 3.73 24.67 3.10
CA GLY A 178 3.57 23.66 4.14
C GLY A 178 2.45 23.93 5.16
N PRO A 179 2.62 23.47 6.42
CA PRO A 179 1.70 22.51 6.99
C PRO A 179 0.80 23.15 8.03
N ARG A 180 -0.52 23.06 7.83
CA ARG A 180 -1.58 23.02 8.85
C ARG A 180 -2.93 23.00 8.15
N SER A 181 -3.84 22.20 8.70
CA SER A 181 -5.25 22.01 8.34
C SER A 181 -5.55 21.01 7.20
N ASP A 182 -6.38 20.04 7.58
CA ASP A 182 -7.19 19.14 6.75
C ASP A 182 -6.57 17.90 6.10
N LEU A 183 -6.26 16.92 6.96
CA LEU A 183 -6.29 15.48 6.65
C LEU A 183 -7.57 15.07 5.88
N VAL A 184 -8.71 15.71 6.15
CA VAL A 184 -10.00 15.44 5.49
C VAL A 184 -10.03 15.96 4.04
N GLN A 185 -9.36 17.07 3.72
CA GLN A 185 -9.24 17.55 2.33
C GLN A 185 -8.24 16.74 1.52
N GLN A 186 -7.24 16.13 2.17
CA GLN A 186 -6.26 15.27 1.51
C GLN A 186 -6.90 13.96 1.04
N CYS A 187 -7.84 13.40 1.81
CA CYS A 187 -8.65 12.26 1.39
C CYS A 187 -9.58 12.57 0.20
N ARG A 188 -10.15 13.78 0.12
CA ARG A 188 -11.01 14.18 -1.03
C ARG A 188 -10.22 14.39 -2.33
N ARG A 189 -8.96 14.84 -2.25
CA ARG A 189 -8.12 15.12 -3.45
C ARG A 189 -7.40 13.89 -4.00
N LEU A 190 -7.41 12.76 -3.29
CA LEU A 190 -6.80 11.50 -3.74
C LEU A 190 -7.70 10.62 -4.61
N GLN A 191 -8.98 10.99 -4.84
CA GLN A 191 -9.96 10.20 -5.59
C GLN A 191 -9.82 8.69 -5.33
N LEU A 192 -10.01 8.32 -4.06
CA LEU A 192 -10.52 7.00 -3.66
C LEU A 192 -11.97 6.85 -4.12
#